data_AF-A0A534V6U4-F1
#
_entry.id   AF-A0A534V6U4-F1
#
_cell.length_a   1.000
_cell.length_b   1.000
_cell.length_c   1.000
_cell.angle_alpha   90.00
_cell.angle_beta   90.00
_cell.angle_gamma   90.00
#
_symmetry.space_group_name_H-M   'P 1'
#
loop_
_entity.id
_entity.type
_entity.pdbx_description
1 polymer ?
#
loop_
_entity_poly.entity_id
_entity_poly.type
_entity_poly.pdbx_seq_one_letter_code
_entity_poly.pdbx_strand_id
1 'polypeptide(L)'
;MSKADAYQFFTQLEAHLNSKMPAPEIIRAEIKAAVDRTKASDRERHSSFAEGAFLNRYVIGHLHSFLSSEFRFSSADAKRAMLSESYRSHPDLVSGSPVRPGAHPFRKVIGASPRQIMEIWRGKTNVKPLARNSCRDLAMRTPSPYRAVFEAKYLSSRGAISAEAELVRNIYQAFFYLGLPHLPETKTHAAWDYEYACVLAYDATPDGAMVQAWESLPSAVKSACWTGANVYVMILRGSRVANSV
;
A
#
# COMPACT_ATOMS: atom_id res chain seq x y z
N MET A 1 -20.96 8.54 -3.72
CA MET A 1 -20.20 8.41 -4.98
C MET A 1 -20.27 6.98 -5.47
N SER A 2 -20.22 6.77 -6.78
CA SER A 2 -20.33 5.44 -7.38
C SER A 2 -19.00 4.69 -7.35
N LYS A 3 -19.06 3.36 -7.53
CA LYS A 3 -17.86 2.53 -7.76
C LYS A 3 -17.13 2.94 -9.05
N ALA A 4 -17.83 3.45 -10.06
CA ALA A 4 -17.17 3.95 -11.26
C ALA A 4 -16.32 5.20 -10.96
N ASP A 5 -16.82 6.10 -10.11
CA ASP A 5 -16.08 7.30 -9.70
C ASP A 5 -14.82 6.93 -8.89
N ALA A 6 -14.93 5.93 -8.00
CA ALA A 6 -13.79 5.41 -7.25
C ALA A 6 -12.71 4.81 -8.16
N TYR A 7 -13.11 4.07 -9.20
CA TYR A 7 -12.18 3.55 -10.19
C TYR A 7 -11.44 4.69 -10.92
N GLN A 8 -12.21 5.68 -11.39
CA GLN A 8 -11.66 6.83 -12.09
C GLN A 8 -10.68 7.62 -11.22
N PHE A 9 -11.00 7.79 -9.93
CA PHE A 9 -10.10 8.38 -8.96
C PHE A 9 -8.76 7.62 -8.87
N PHE A 10 -8.77 6.29 -8.75
CA PHE A 10 -7.54 5.52 -8.68
C PHE A 10 -6.72 5.59 -9.96
N THR A 11 -7.37 5.60 -11.13
CA THR A 11 -6.70 5.80 -12.42
C THR A 11 -6.05 7.18 -12.52
N GLN A 12 -6.71 8.24 -12.05
CA GLN A 12 -6.13 9.58 -12.00
C GLN A 12 -4.97 9.66 -11.01
N LEU A 13 -5.09 9.02 -9.86
CA LEU A 13 -4.02 8.93 -8.86
C LEU A 13 -2.80 8.19 -9.43
N GLU A 14 -3.00 7.08 -10.14
CA GLU A 14 -1.94 6.33 -10.81
C GLU A 14 -1.19 7.19 -11.83
N ALA A 15 -1.93 7.90 -12.68
CA ALA A 15 -1.36 8.82 -13.65
C ALA A 15 -0.58 9.95 -12.96
N HIS A 16 -1.14 10.54 -11.89
CA HIS A 16 -0.48 11.57 -11.11
C HIS A 16 0.84 11.06 -10.52
N LEU A 17 0.83 9.92 -9.82
CA LEU A 17 2.03 9.36 -9.20
C LEU A 17 3.10 9.02 -10.25
N ASN A 18 2.74 8.40 -11.38
CA ASN A 18 3.69 8.14 -12.47
C ASN A 18 4.27 9.44 -13.06
N SER A 19 3.49 10.52 -13.13
CA SER A 19 3.98 11.82 -13.63
C SER A 19 4.95 12.53 -12.67
N LYS A 20 4.89 12.21 -11.37
CA LYS A 20 5.73 12.83 -10.33
C LYS A 20 6.95 11.98 -9.95
N MET A 21 6.86 10.68 -10.14
CA MET A 21 7.94 9.76 -9.79
C MET A 21 9.04 9.74 -10.87
N PRO A 22 10.32 9.82 -10.46
CA PRO A 22 11.46 9.59 -11.34
C PRO A 22 11.46 8.17 -11.93
N ALA A 23 12.33 7.94 -12.92
CA ALA A 23 12.53 6.64 -13.53
C ALA A 23 13.01 5.56 -12.52
N PRO A 24 12.79 4.27 -12.81
CA PRO A 24 13.11 3.15 -11.91
C PRO A 24 14.55 3.13 -11.40
N GLU A 25 15.52 3.43 -12.26
CA GLU A 25 16.94 3.46 -11.95
C GLU A 25 17.30 4.55 -10.93
N ILE A 26 16.67 5.72 -11.01
CA ILE A 26 16.89 6.84 -10.09
C ILE A 26 16.32 6.48 -8.71
N ILE A 27 15.05 6.06 -8.67
CA ILE A 27 14.42 5.65 -7.40
C ILE A 27 15.22 4.50 -6.77
N ARG A 28 15.69 3.53 -7.56
CA ARG A 28 16.49 2.42 -7.04
C ARG A 28 17.78 2.87 -6.38
N ALA A 29 18.52 3.77 -7.03
CA ALA A 29 19.76 4.33 -6.47
C ALA A 29 19.47 5.12 -5.19
N GLU A 30 18.46 5.98 -5.20
CA GLU A 30 18.10 6.84 -4.08
C GLU A 30 17.58 6.08 -2.86
N ILE A 31 16.74 5.07 -3.07
CA ILE A 31 16.23 4.22 -1.99
C ILE A 31 17.33 3.34 -1.42
N LYS A 32 18.20 2.78 -2.26
CA LYS A 32 19.38 2.04 -1.76
C LYS A 32 20.25 2.94 -0.87
N ALA A 33 20.57 4.15 -1.34
CA ALA A 33 21.38 5.10 -0.58
C ALA A 33 20.70 5.52 0.74
N ALA A 34 19.38 5.73 0.74
CA ALA A 34 18.62 6.06 1.95
C ALA A 34 18.68 4.91 2.98
N VAL A 35 18.40 3.68 2.55
CA VAL A 35 18.44 2.49 3.42
C VAL A 35 19.85 2.26 3.99
N ASP A 36 20.89 2.41 3.17
CA ASP A 36 22.28 2.22 3.60
C ASP A 36 22.68 3.28 4.65
N ARG A 37 22.28 4.56 4.47
CA ARG A 37 22.50 5.61 5.48
C ARG A 37 21.80 5.33 6.80
N THR A 38 20.54 4.88 6.75
CA THR A 38 19.75 4.60 7.95
C THR A 38 20.27 3.41 8.73
N LYS A 39 20.78 2.37 8.06
CA LYS A 39 21.43 1.23 8.72
C LYS A 39 22.72 1.63 9.44
N ALA A 40 23.38 2.69 8.99
CA ALA A 40 24.60 3.19 9.63
C ALA A 40 24.33 4.11 10.85
N SER A 41 23.10 4.61 11.04
CA SER A 41 22.82 5.67 12.04
C SER A 41 21.91 5.26 13.21
N ASP A 42 21.39 4.03 13.25
CA ASP A 42 20.53 3.44 14.31
C ASP A 42 19.26 4.23 14.73
N ARG A 43 19.03 5.43 14.18
CA ARG A 43 18.04 6.41 14.67
C ARG A 43 16.70 6.40 13.94
N GLU A 44 16.56 5.74 12.78
CA GLU A 44 15.31 5.78 11.99
C GLU A 44 14.84 4.40 11.50
N ARG A 45 14.21 3.59 12.36
CA ARG A 45 13.77 2.23 11.98
C ARG A 45 12.81 2.18 10.77
N HIS A 46 11.99 3.19 10.52
CA HIS A 46 10.99 3.17 9.43
C HIS A 46 11.57 3.40 8.03
N SER A 47 12.77 3.96 7.92
CA SER A 47 13.53 4.09 6.65
C SER A 47 14.56 2.97 6.46
N SER A 48 14.66 2.03 7.41
CA SER A 48 15.66 0.95 7.39
C SER A 48 15.37 -0.16 6.38
N PHE A 49 14.17 -0.14 5.77
CA PHE A 49 13.77 -1.04 4.69
C PHE A 49 13.23 -0.24 3.50
N ALA A 50 13.44 -0.79 2.30
CA ALA A 50 13.27 -0.07 1.04
C ALA A 50 11.83 0.41 0.79
N GLU A 51 10.84 -0.37 1.21
CA GLU A 51 9.41 -0.05 1.02
C GLU A 51 8.99 1.16 1.86
N GLY A 52 9.36 1.21 3.14
CA GLY A 52 9.13 2.37 4.00
C GLY A 52 9.84 3.62 3.48
N ALA A 53 11.11 3.48 3.05
CA ALA A 53 11.85 4.58 2.43
C ALA A 53 11.17 5.10 1.14
N PHE A 54 10.66 4.19 0.30
CA PHE A 54 9.92 4.55 -0.92
C PHE A 54 8.63 5.32 -0.61
N LEU A 55 7.81 4.79 0.30
CA LEU A 55 6.54 5.42 0.68
C LEU A 55 6.75 6.82 1.27
N ASN A 56 7.65 6.92 2.24
CA ASN A 56 7.92 8.17 2.95
C ASN A 56 8.46 9.26 2.01
N ARG A 57 9.28 8.86 1.03
CA ARG A 57 9.95 9.82 0.13
C ARG A 57 9.09 10.21 -1.07
N TYR A 58 8.38 9.27 -1.69
CA TYR A 58 7.75 9.49 -2.99
C TYR A 58 6.22 9.35 -3.00
N VAL A 59 5.60 8.77 -1.97
CA VAL A 59 4.16 8.49 -2.02
C VAL A 59 3.37 9.43 -1.15
N ILE A 60 3.71 9.54 0.14
CA ILE A 60 2.87 10.25 1.12
C ILE A 60 2.64 11.71 0.72
N GLY A 61 3.69 12.44 0.35
CA GLY A 61 3.58 13.85 -0.05
C GLY A 61 2.78 14.06 -1.33
N HIS A 62 3.00 13.21 -2.35
CA HIS A 62 2.26 13.32 -3.61
C HIS A 62 0.80 12.92 -3.45
N LEU A 63 0.49 11.90 -2.66
CA LEU A 63 -0.89 11.53 -2.34
C LEU A 63 -1.62 12.65 -1.58
N HIS A 64 -0.98 13.28 -0.58
CA HIS A 64 -1.56 14.43 0.14
C HIS A 64 -1.83 15.62 -0.79
N SER A 65 -0.87 15.95 -1.65
CA SER A 65 -1.03 17.02 -2.64
C SER A 65 -2.13 16.69 -3.66
N PHE A 66 -2.21 15.45 -4.12
CA PHE A 66 -3.25 14.99 -5.03
C PHE A 66 -4.64 15.13 -4.40
N LEU A 67 -4.83 14.68 -3.16
CA LEU A 67 -6.12 14.83 -2.45
C LEU A 67 -6.50 16.30 -2.23
N SER A 68 -5.52 17.14 -1.93
CA SER A 68 -5.71 18.59 -1.76
C SER A 68 -6.23 19.22 -3.06
N SER A 69 -5.66 18.83 -4.21
CA SER A 69 -6.07 19.30 -5.53
C SER A 69 -7.43 18.74 -5.96
N GLU A 70 -7.55 17.40 -5.98
CA GLU A 70 -8.68 16.67 -6.54
C GLU A 70 -9.99 17.00 -5.81
N PHE A 71 -9.94 17.07 -4.48
CA PHE A 71 -11.12 17.35 -3.66
C PHE A 71 -11.19 18.78 -3.14
N ARG A 72 -10.27 19.66 -3.57
CA ARG A 72 -10.13 21.05 -3.07
C ARG A 72 -10.06 21.09 -1.54
N PHE A 73 -9.40 20.10 -0.95
CA PHE A 73 -9.25 20.03 0.50
C PHE A 73 -8.29 21.10 1.01
N SER A 74 -8.60 21.62 2.19
CA SER A 74 -7.58 22.31 2.98
C SER A 74 -6.46 21.32 3.33
N SER A 75 -5.27 21.83 3.64
CA SER A 75 -4.16 20.97 4.10
C SER A 75 -4.55 20.11 5.32
N ALA A 76 -5.37 20.67 6.22
CA ALA A 76 -5.91 19.98 7.38
C ALA A 76 -6.88 18.84 7.00
N ASP A 77 -7.73 19.06 6.00
CA ASP A 77 -8.66 18.03 5.50
C ASP A 77 -7.94 16.91 4.78
N ALA A 78 -6.96 17.22 3.93
CA ALA A 78 -6.12 16.22 3.28
C ALA A 78 -5.34 15.40 4.32
N LYS A 79 -4.76 16.06 5.34
CA LYS A 79 -4.11 15.37 6.47
C LYS A 79 -5.07 14.46 7.22
N ARG A 80 -6.28 14.94 7.52
CA ARG A 80 -7.32 14.17 8.24
C ARG A 80 -7.78 12.96 7.43
N ALA A 81 -7.87 13.12 6.10
CA ALA A 81 -8.27 12.05 5.20
C ALA A 81 -7.23 10.92 5.15
N MET A 82 -5.95 11.20 5.39
CA MET A 82 -4.88 10.23 5.26
C MET A 82 -4.40 9.63 6.59
N LEU A 83 -4.07 8.34 6.55
CA LEU A 83 -3.40 7.58 7.59
C LEU A 83 -2.16 6.88 7.00
N SER A 84 -1.10 6.72 7.80
CA SER A 84 0.12 6.01 7.40
C SER A 84 0.75 5.27 8.58
N GLU A 85 1.39 4.13 8.32
CA GLU A 85 2.22 3.46 9.33
C GLU A 85 3.36 4.38 9.83
N SER A 86 3.91 5.21 8.94
CA SER A 86 4.96 6.18 9.23
C SER A 86 4.44 7.54 9.73
N TYR A 87 3.23 7.61 10.31
CA TYR A 87 2.57 8.90 10.61
C TYR A 87 3.40 9.84 11.49
N ARG A 88 4.24 9.30 12.38
CA ARG A 88 5.12 10.08 13.26
C ARG A 88 6.19 10.85 12.49
N SER A 89 6.60 10.35 11.33
CA SER A 89 7.59 10.98 10.45
C SER A 89 6.98 12.05 9.53
N HIS A 90 5.65 12.07 9.40
CA HIS A 90 4.93 12.99 8.51
C HIS A 90 3.75 13.67 9.22
N PRO A 91 3.99 14.35 10.37
CA PRO A 91 2.91 14.92 11.17
C PRO A 91 2.09 15.97 10.42
N ASP A 92 2.63 16.60 9.38
CA ASP A 92 1.92 17.61 8.59
C ASP A 92 1.08 17.03 7.45
N LEU A 93 1.29 15.75 7.11
CA LEU A 93 0.68 15.13 5.92
C LEU A 93 -0.35 14.05 6.27
N VAL A 94 -0.25 13.42 7.44
CA VAL A 94 -1.18 12.34 7.83
C VAL A 94 -1.65 12.50 9.27
N SER A 95 -2.84 11.98 9.57
CA SER A 95 -3.49 12.18 10.87
C SER A 95 -3.25 11.09 11.90
N GLY A 96 -2.75 9.91 11.49
CA GLY A 96 -2.53 8.80 12.41
C GLY A 96 -2.18 7.48 11.73
N SER A 97 -2.16 6.43 12.53
CA SER A 97 -1.86 5.07 12.07
C SER A 97 -3.11 4.37 11.51
N PRO A 98 -2.97 3.60 10.42
CA PRO A 98 -4.01 2.76 9.85
C PRO A 98 -4.14 1.40 10.57
N VAL A 99 -3.56 1.21 11.75
CA VAL A 99 -3.58 -0.06 12.45
C VAL A 99 -4.99 -0.46 12.87
N ARG A 100 -5.39 -1.70 12.57
CA ARG A 100 -6.57 -2.33 13.18
C ARG A 100 -6.22 -2.77 14.59
N PRO A 101 -6.93 -2.34 15.64
CA PRO A 101 -6.74 -2.94 16.96
C PRO A 101 -7.28 -4.38 16.99
N GLY A 102 -6.67 -5.20 17.84
CA GLY A 102 -7.16 -6.55 18.18
C GLY A 102 -6.53 -7.68 17.37
N ALA A 103 -6.79 -8.91 17.85
CA ALA A 103 -6.37 -10.12 17.17
C ALA A 103 -7.40 -10.54 16.11
N HIS A 104 -6.92 -11.17 15.05
CA HIS A 104 -7.77 -11.81 14.05
C HIS A 104 -7.43 -13.32 13.98
N PRO A 105 -8.44 -14.21 13.93
CA PRO A 105 -8.21 -15.66 13.97
C PRO A 105 -7.48 -16.19 12.73
N PHE A 106 -7.52 -15.47 11.61
CA PHE A 106 -6.85 -15.85 10.37
C PHE A 106 -5.64 -14.96 10.08
N ARG A 107 -4.65 -15.54 9.40
CA ARG A 107 -3.47 -14.81 8.92
C ARG A 107 -3.78 -14.02 7.66
N LYS A 108 -2.96 -13.00 7.42
CA LYS A 108 -2.90 -12.26 6.15
C LYS A 108 -2.35 -13.08 4.97
N VAL A 109 -1.91 -14.33 5.20
CA VAL A 109 -1.29 -15.21 4.21
C VAL A 109 -2.32 -16.23 3.72
N ILE A 110 -2.61 -16.22 2.43
CA ILE A 110 -3.38 -17.28 1.78
C ILE A 110 -2.52 -18.53 1.60
N GLY A 111 -3.13 -19.70 1.83
CA GLY A 111 -2.47 -21.00 1.76
C GLY A 111 -2.07 -21.59 3.12
N ALA A 112 -2.34 -20.89 4.23
CA ALA A 112 -2.30 -21.53 5.54
C ALA A 112 -3.36 -22.64 5.57
N SER A 113 -2.94 -23.89 5.75
CA SER A 113 -3.89 -25.01 5.75
C SER A 113 -4.83 -24.89 6.96
N PRO A 114 -6.08 -25.40 6.88
CA PRO A 114 -6.97 -25.44 8.03
C PRO A 114 -6.33 -26.09 9.27
N ARG A 115 -5.47 -27.09 9.05
CA ARG A 115 -4.65 -27.71 10.10
C ARG A 115 -3.70 -26.70 10.74
N GLN A 116 -2.94 -25.95 9.96
CA GLN A 116 -2.04 -24.91 10.49
C GLN A 116 -2.82 -23.84 11.27
N ILE A 117 -4.00 -23.44 10.79
CA ILE A 117 -4.87 -22.49 11.50
C ILE A 117 -5.31 -23.07 12.86
N MET A 118 -5.78 -24.32 12.90
CA MET A 118 -6.13 -25.01 14.15
C MET A 118 -4.94 -25.13 15.11
N GLU A 119 -3.73 -25.36 14.60
CA GLU A 119 -2.51 -25.39 15.41
C GLU A 119 -2.18 -24.06 16.05
N ILE A 120 -2.41 -22.94 15.34
CA ILE A 120 -2.28 -21.59 15.90
C ILE A 120 -3.34 -21.37 16.98
N TRP A 121 -4.59 -21.74 16.73
CA TRP A 121 -5.70 -21.58 17.68
C TRP A 121 -5.49 -22.38 18.97
N ARG A 122 -4.83 -23.55 18.86
CA ARG A 122 -4.43 -24.38 19.99
C ARG A 122 -3.14 -23.91 20.69
N GLY A 123 -2.56 -22.78 20.28
CA GLY A 123 -1.40 -22.19 20.93
C GLY A 123 -0.11 -23.00 20.77
N LYS A 124 0.05 -23.78 19.70
CA LYS A 124 1.31 -24.50 19.46
C LYS A 124 2.47 -23.51 19.31
N THR A 125 3.47 -23.63 20.18
CA THR A 125 4.59 -22.68 20.34
C THR A 125 5.49 -22.55 19.11
N ASN A 126 5.56 -23.58 18.25
CA ASN A 126 6.39 -23.58 17.05
C ASN A 126 5.69 -22.95 15.82
N VAL A 127 4.50 -22.39 15.98
CA VAL A 127 3.72 -21.81 14.90
C VAL A 127 3.55 -20.32 15.15
N LYS A 128 3.77 -19.46 14.14
CA LYS A 128 3.60 -18.01 14.32
C LYS A 128 2.22 -17.69 14.91
N PRO A 129 2.12 -16.76 15.88
CA PRO A 129 0.88 -16.44 16.56
C PRO A 129 -0.18 -15.85 15.61
N LEU A 130 -1.40 -15.68 16.13
CA LEU A 130 -2.47 -14.94 15.45
C LEU A 130 -1.98 -13.60 14.92
N ALA A 131 -2.54 -13.16 13.80
CA ALA A 131 -2.32 -11.80 13.32
C ALA A 131 -2.85 -10.85 14.40
N ARG A 132 -1.92 -10.17 15.08
CA ARG A 132 -2.22 -9.08 16.01
C ARG A 132 -1.95 -7.79 15.26
N ASN A 133 -2.88 -6.84 15.37
CA ASN A 133 -2.70 -5.50 14.85
C ASN A 133 -2.46 -5.46 13.34
N SER A 134 -3.47 -5.78 12.53
CA SER A 134 -3.38 -5.65 11.07
C SER A 134 -3.14 -4.18 10.70
N CYS A 135 -1.89 -3.83 10.42
CA CYS A 135 -1.51 -2.54 9.85
C CYS A 135 -1.41 -2.68 8.33
N ARG A 136 -1.95 -1.71 7.60
CA ARG A 136 -1.71 -1.52 6.17
C ARG A 136 -0.80 -0.31 6.00
N ASP A 137 -0.18 -0.12 4.86
CA ASP A 137 0.82 0.93 4.71
C ASP A 137 0.22 2.34 4.77
N LEU A 138 -0.87 2.54 4.01
CA LEU A 138 -1.61 3.80 3.96
C LEU A 138 -3.11 3.54 3.98
N ALA A 139 -3.89 4.57 4.35
CA ALA A 139 -5.32 4.56 4.11
C ALA A 139 -5.88 5.96 3.91
N MET A 140 -7.02 5.99 3.23
CA MET A 140 -7.87 7.15 3.06
C MET A 140 -9.22 6.90 3.73
N ARG A 141 -9.75 7.95 4.34
CA ARG A 141 -11.05 7.98 5.03
C ARG A 141 -11.65 9.37 4.93
N THR A 142 -12.87 9.54 5.45
CA THR A 142 -13.52 10.85 5.61
C THR A 142 -12.53 11.89 6.16
N PRO A 143 -12.40 13.08 5.55
CA PRO A 143 -13.31 13.68 4.55
C PRO A 143 -13.13 13.19 3.11
N SER A 144 -12.14 12.34 2.80
CA SER A 144 -12.09 11.68 1.49
C SER A 144 -13.42 10.95 1.25
N PRO A 145 -14.03 11.14 0.08
CA PRO A 145 -15.27 10.46 -0.26
C PRO A 145 -15.06 8.97 -0.59
N TYR A 146 -13.79 8.55 -0.74
CA TYR A 146 -13.40 7.16 -0.90
C TYR A 146 -12.69 6.69 0.37
N ARG A 147 -13.23 5.62 0.97
CA ARG A 147 -12.61 4.92 2.10
C ARG A 147 -11.81 3.75 1.56
N ALA A 148 -10.49 3.91 1.51
CA ALA A 148 -9.61 2.94 0.89
C ALA A 148 -8.40 2.58 1.75
N VAL A 149 -7.93 1.33 1.64
CA VAL A 149 -6.64 0.89 2.18
C VAL A 149 -5.63 0.73 1.05
N PHE A 150 -4.36 0.95 1.35
CA PHE A 150 -3.27 0.71 0.42
C PHE A 150 -2.33 -0.34 1.01
N GLU A 151 -2.08 -1.40 0.26
CA GLU A 151 -0.97 -2.32 0.49
C GLU A 151 0.12 -1.95 -0.52
N ALA A 152 1.25 -1.47 -0.01
CA ALA A 152 2.33 -0.97 -0.81
C ALA A 152 3.36 -2.05 -1.08
N LYS A 153 4.04 -1.94 -2.22
CA LYS A 153 5.17 -2.80 -2.52
C LYS A 153 6.27 -2.05 -3.24
N TYR A 154 7.51 -2.24 -2.81
CA TYR A 154 8.68 -1.81 -3.57
C TYR A 154 9.49 -3.02 -4.04
N LEU A 155 9.65 -3.17 -5.37
CA LEU A 155 10.36 -4.30 -5.97
C LEU A 155 11.59 -3.82 -6.77
N SER A 156 12.80 -4.03 -6.26
CA SER A 156 14.03 -3.57 -6.93
C SER A 156 14.89 -4.65 -7.59
N SER A 157 14.76 -5.91 -7.16
CA SER A 157 15.67 -6.98 -7.58
C SER A 157 15.08 -8.34 -7.28
N ARG A 158 14.27 -8.89 -8.19
CA ARG A 158 13.75 -10.26 -8.16
C ARG A 158 13.44 -10.73 -9.58
N GLY A 159 13.57 -12.03 -9.84
CA GLY A 159 13.19 -12.62 -11.14
C GLY A 159 11.67 -12.70 -11.32
N ALA A 160 11.22 -12.96 -12.55
CA ALA A 160 9.81 -13.00 -12.95
C ALA A 160 8.91 -13.81 -12.00
N ILE A 161 9.28 -15.05 -11.67
CA ILE A 161 8.52 -15.93 -10.76
C ILE A 161 8.28 -15.27 -9.40
N SER A 162 9.27 -14.57 -8.87
CA SER A 162 9.13 -13.87 -7.61
C SER A 162 8.26 -12.62 -7.74
N ALA A 163 8.31 -11.91 -8.87
CA ALA A 163 7.43 -10.77 -9.12
C ALA A 163 5.95 -11.20 -9.21
N GLU A 164 5.66 -12.31 -9.90
CA GLU A 164 4.33 -12.93 -9.94
C GLU A 164 3.84 -13.31 -8.53
N ALA A 165 4.69 -13.97 -7.75
CA ALA A 165 4.34 -14.37 -6.38
C ALA A 165 4.09 -13.15 -5.47
N GLU A 166 4.89 -12.09 -5.60
CA GLU A 166 4.65 -10.84 -4.86
C GLU A 166 3.36 -10.16 -5.33
N LEU A 167 3.10 -10.06 -6.63
CA LEU A 167 1.87 -9.46 -7.17
C LEU A 167 0.62 -10.13 -6.58
N VAL A 168 0.54 -11.45 -6.68
CA VAL A 168 -0.57 -12.24 -6.14
C VAL A 168 -0.69 -12.06 -4.62
N ARG A 169 0.43 -12.08 -3.89
CA ARG A 169 0.43 -11.89 -2.44
C ARG A 169 -0.13 -10.52 -2.04
N ASN A 170 0.27 -9.44 -2.72
CA ASN A 170 -0.18 -8.10 -2.41
C ASN A 170 -1.67 -7.91 -2.70
N ILE A 171 -2.17 -8.44 -3.84
CA ILE A 171 -3.61 -8.44 -4.15
C ILE A 171 -4.40 -9.16 -3.05
N TYR A 172 -3.91 -10.31 -2.58
CA TYR A 172 -4.58 -11.04 -1.51
C TYR A 172 -4.53 -10.32 -0.15
N GLN A 173 -3.41 -9.69 0.20
CA GLN A 173 -3.32 -8.90 1.43
C GLN A 173 -4.27 -7.71 1.39
N ALA A 174 -4.34 -7.00 0.25
CA ALA A 174 -5.29 -5.92 0.01
C ALA A 174 -6.75 -6.40 0.18
N PHE A 175 -7.10 -7.53 -0.43
CA PHE A 175 -8.42 -8.15 -0.29
C PHE A 175 -8.72 -8.58 1.16
N PHE A 176 -7.74 -9.18 1.85
CA PHE A 176 -7.89 -9.61 3.24
C PHE A 176 -8.32 -8.46 4.14
N TYR A 177 -7.80 -7.24 3.94
CA TYR A 177 -8.20 -6.07 4.72
C TYR A 177 -9.68 -5.69 4.54
N LEU A 178 -10.22 -5.87 3.35
CA LEU A 178 -11.64 -5.62 3.07
C LEU A 178 -12.54 -6.68 3.73
N GLY A 179 -12.04 -7.91 3.87
CA GLY A 179 -12.74 -8.99 4.57
C GLY A 179 -12.74 -8.86 6.10
N LEU A 180 -11.98 -7.91 6.68
CA LEU A 180 -11.95 -7.73 8.13
C LEU A 180 -13.22 -7.03 8.63
N PRO A 181 -13.79 -7.45 9.79
CA PRO A 181 -15.00 -6.84 10.31
C PRO A 181 -14.84 -5.35 10.58
N HIS A 182 -15.95 -4.63 10.36
CA HIS A 182 -16.06 -3.21 10.67
C HIS A 182 -15.71 -2.94 12.14
N LEU A 183 -14.93 -1.89 12.40
CA LEU A 183 -14.72 -1.35 13.73
C LEU A 183 -15.03 0.15 13.74
N PRO A 184 -15.84 0.65 14.69
CA PRO A 184 -16.09 2.08 14.79
C PRO A 184 -14.82 2.84 15.20
N GLU A 185 -14.79 4.15 14.91
CA GLU A 185 -13.72 5.02 15.39
C GLU A 185 -13.73 5.09 16.92
N THR A 186 -12.54 5.16 17.51
CA THR A 186 -12.31 5.32 18.95
C THR A 186 -11.38 6.50 19.18
N LYS A 187 -11.15 6.87 20.45
CA LYS A 187 -10.21 7.94 20.80
C LYS A 187 -8.77 7.70 20.30
N THR A 188 -8.37 6.44 20.11
CA THR A 188 -6.99 6.07 19.76
C THR A 188 -6.84 5.40 18.40
N HIS A 189 -7.95 5.01 17.75
CA HIS A 189 -7.93 4.31 16.47
C HIS A 189 -9.02 4.83 15.54
N ALA A 190 -8.65 5.06 14.28
CA ALA A 190 -9.60 5.36 13.21
C ALA A 190 -10.55 4.18 12.97
N ALA A 191 -11.72 4.45 12.39
CA ALA A 191 -12.65 3.41 11.96
C ALA A 191 -11.99 2.44 10.97
N TRP A 192 -12.42 1.18 11.02
CA TRP A 192 -12.12 0.17 10.01
C TRP A 192 -13.36 -0.07 9.16
N ASP A 193 -13.55 0.71 8.11
CA ASP A 193 -14.79 0.75 7.34
C ASP A 193 -14.54 0.94 5.82
N TYR A 194 -13.42 0.40 5.36
CA TYR A 194 -12.95 0.55 3.98
C TYR A 194 -13.81 -0.21 2.99
N GLU A 195 -14.11 0.45 1.87
CA GLU A 195 -14.90 -0.09 0.76
C GLU A 195 -14.00 -0.62 -0.36
N TYR A 196 -12.82 -0.02 -0.50
CA TYR A 196 -11.87 -0.28 -1.56
C TYR A 196 -10.48 -0.59 -1.02
N ALA A 197 -9.71 -1.35 -1.78
CA ALA A 197 -8.30 -1.51 -1.54
C ALA A 197 -7.51 -1.16 -2.80
N CYS A 198 -6.28 -0.69 -2.63
CA CYS A 198 -5.36 -0.43 -3.70
C CYS A 198 -4.06 -1.19 -3.41
N VAL A 199 -3.64 -2.04 -4.34
CA VAL A 199 -2.24 -2.47 -4.38
C VAL A 199 -1.45 -1.32 -4.99
N LEU A 200 -0.50 -0.76 -4.24
CA LEU A 200 0.35 0.34 -4.68
C LEU A 200 1.78 -0.17 -4.82
N ALA A 201 2.09 -0.75 -5.97
CA ALA A 201 3.41 -1.29 -6.22
C ALA A 201 4.26 -0.31 -7.02
N TYR A 202 5.54 -0.19 -6.67
CA TYR A 202 6.55 0.42 -7.49
C TYR A 202 7.52 -0.65 -8.01
N ASP A 203 7.51 -0.81 -9.32
CA ASP A 203 8.39 -1.75 -10.00
C ASP A 203 9.70 -1.05 -10.38
N ALA A 204 10.69 -1.15 -9.49
CA ALA A 204 12.05 -0.64 -9.69
C ALA A 204 12.97 -1.66 -10.41
N THR A 205 12.43 -2.78 -10.89
CA THR A 205 13.23 -3.76 -11.63
C THR A 205 13.60 -3.22 -13.01
N PRO A 206 14.83 -3.52 -13.52
CA PRO A 206 15.28 -3.03 -14.82
C PRO A 206 14.34 -3.41 -15.97
N ASP A 207 13.85 -4.65 -15.94
CA ASP A 207 12.98 -5.26 -16.94
C ASP A 207 11.49 -4.93 -16.73
N GLY A 208 11.08 -4.55 -15.53
CA GLY A 208 9.67 -4.36 -15.21
C GLY A 208 8.95 -5.67 -14.98
N ALA A 209 9.57 -6.56 -14.20
CA ALA A 209 9.06 -7.90 -13.93
C ALA A 209 7.64 -7.90 -13.33
N MET A 210 7.29 -6.93 -12.47
CA MET A 210 5.96 -6.88 -11.85
C MET A 210 4.92 -6.27 -12.78
N VAL A 211 5.27 -5.24 -13.55
CA VAL A 211 4.36 -4.73 -14.59
C VAL A 211 4.11 -5.79 -15.66
N GLN A 212 5.14 -6.53 -16.09
CA GLN A 212 4.98 -7.64 -17.03
C GLN A 212 4.11 -8.76 -16.45
N ALA A 213 4.30 -9.11 -15.18
CA ALA A 213 3.49 -10.12 -14.50
C ALA A 213 2.01 -9.72 -14.42
N TRP A 214 1.71 -8.44 -14.22
CA TRP A 214 0.33 -7.95 -14.26
C TRP A 214 -0.21 -7.91 -15.68
N GLU A 215 0.56 -7.40 -16.63
CA GLU A 215 0.10 -7.22 -18.00
C GLU A 215 -0.14 -8.54 -18.73
N SER A 216 0.60 -9.60 -18.38
CA SER A 216 0.41 -10.94 -18.92
C SER A 216 -0.90 -11.61 -18.49
N LEU A 217 -1.58 -11.10 -17.46
CA LEU A 217 -2.84 -11.68 -17.00
C LEU A 217 -3.97 -11.48 -18.03
N PRO A 218 -4.92 -12.43 -18.13
CA PRO A 218 -6.13 -12.23 -18.91
C PRO A 218 -6.92 -10.99 -18.43
N SER A 219 -7.50 -10.25 -19.37
CA SER A 219 -8.32 -9.05 -19.06
C SER A 219 -9.46 -9.34 -18.08
N ALA A 220 -10.04 -10.55 -18.13
CA ALA A 220 -11.05 -11.00 -17.19
C ALA A 220 -10.56 -11.03 -15.74
N VAL A 221 -9.30 -11.42 -15.51
CA VAL A 221 -8.70 -11.44 -14.16
C VAL A 221 -8.44 -10.01 -13.67
N LYS A 222 -7.87 -9.14 -14.54
CA LYS A 222 -7.65 -7.73 -14.21
C LYS A 222 -8.97 -7.04 -13.84
N SER A 223 -10.02 -7.28 -14.64
CA SER A 223 -11.36 -6.76 -14.41
C SER A 223 -11.98 -7.31 -13.12
N ALA A 224 -11.81 -8.60 -12.83
CA ALA A 224 -12.34 -9.23 -11.61
C ALA A 224 -11.72 -8.67 -10.33
N CYS A 225 -10.45 -8.24 -10.35
CA CYS A 225 -9.82 -7.57 -9.20
C CYS A 225 -10.63 -6.34 -8.76
N TRP A 226 -11.05 -5.51 -9.72
CA TRP A 226 -11.87 -4.35 -9.41
C TRP A 226 -13.34 -4.72 -9.20
N THR A 227 -13.96 -5.37 -10.19
CA THR A 227 -15.41 -5.60 -10.23
C THR A 227 -15.88 -6.56 -9.14
N GLY A 228 -15.10 -7.61 -8.85
CA GLY A 228 -15.44 -8.64 -7.86
C GLY A 228 -14.81 -8.42 -6.49
N ALA A 229 -13.60 -7.88 -6.41
CA ALA A 229 -12.87 -7.78 -5.13
C ALA A 229 -12.71 -6.34 -4.58
N ASN A 230 -13.16 -5.30 -5.30
CA ASN A 230 -12.93 -3.89 -4.96
C ASN A 230 -11.44 -3.55 -4.77
N VAL A 231 -10.55 -4.27 -5.46
CA VAL A 231 -9.10 -4.06 -5.43
C VAL A 231 -8.67 -3.39 -6.74
N TYR A 232 -8.18 -2.16 -6.63
CA TYR A 232 -7.44 -1.52 -7.72
C TYR A 232 -5.98 -1.98 -7.67
N VAL A 233 -5.39 -2.34 -8.80
CA VAL A 233 -3.98 -2.75 -8.88
C VAL A 233 -3.21 -1.66 -9.62
N MET A 234 -2.43 -0.89 -8.87
CA MET A 234 -1.61 0.20 -9.36
C MET A 234 -0.15 -0.22 -9.39
N ILE A 235 0.46 -0.23 -10.58
CA ILE A 235 1.87 -0.60 -10.75
C ILE A 235 2.60 0.58 -11.38
N LEU A 236 3.37 1.25 -10.54
CA LEU A 236 4.10 2.46 -10.86
C LEU A 236 5.50 2.13 -11.37
N ARG A 237 5.96 2.88 -12.36
CA ARG A 237 7.35 2.89 -12.85
C ARG A 237 7.93 4.29 -12.99
N GLY A 238 7.14 5.31 -12.63
CA GLY A 238 7.50 6.69 -12.87
C GLY A 238 7.55 7.01 -14.36
N SER A 239 7.94 8.24 -14.66
CA SER A 239 8.10 8.70 -16.03
C SER A 239 9.58 8.86 -16.36
N ARG A 240 9.99 8.38 -17.54
CA ARG A 240 11.27 8.76 -18.14
C ARG A 240 11.14 10.17 -18.72
N VAL A 241 10.81 11.15 -17.89
CA VAL A 241 11.06 12.53 -18.32
C VAL A 241 12.57 12.67 -18.25
N ALA A 242 13.21 12.63 -19.42
CA ALA A 242 14.60 12.99 -19.56
C ALA A 242 14.75 14.38 -18.93
N ASN A 243 15.52 14.49 -17.85
CA ASN A 243 15.95 15.79 -17.38
C ASN A 243 16.83 16.38 -18.48
N SER A 244 16.22 17.13 -19.39
CA SER A 244 16.90 18.16 -20.15
C SER A 244 16.96 19.40 -19.26
N VAL A 245 17.94 19.41 -18.35
CA VAL A 245 18.60 20.61 -17.84
C VAL A 245 20.06 20.27 -17.61
#